data_AF-A0A1E7DTW3-F1
#
_entry.id   AF-A0A1E7DTW3-F1
#
_cell.length_a   1.000
_cell.length_b   1.000
_cell.length_c   1.000
_cell.angle_alpha   90.00
_cell.angle_beta   90.00
_cell.angle_gamma   90.00
#
_symmetry.space_group_name_H-M   'P 1'
#
loop_
_entity.id
_entity.type
_entity.pdbx_description
1 polymer ?
#
loop_
_entity_poly.entity_id
_entity_poly.type
_entity_poly.pdbx_seq_one_letter_code
_entity_poly.pdbx_strand_id
1 'polypeptide(L)'
;MPGAEIMIRRIVYSLPETKYLRVWGLRIPWGVNWVDHRVGIYAGFDYPSVTPENQALIYECASLAGLAAVAPLAKAVAACQSGVECPDAIADGLPAADSILRETFFKCIESSGLPNDVKKRVDIGIYIRDE
;
A
#
# COMPACT_ATOMS: atom_id res chain seq x y z
N MET A 1 -10.31 5.54 8.71
CA MET A 1 -9.89 5.46 7.30
C MET A 1 -9.76 6.88 6.79
N PRO A 2 -8.63 7.21 6.15
CA PRO A 2 -7.64 8.09 6.77
C PRO A 2 -7.89 9.58 6.52
N GLY A 3 -7.37 10.44 7.40
CA GLY A 3 -7.32 11.89 7.19
C GLY A 3 -6.49 12.27 5.96
N ALA A 4 -5.50 11.44 5.57
CA ALA A 4 -4.70 11.60 4.36
C ALA A 4 -4.06 10.28 3.87
N GLU A 5 -3.73 10.21 2.58
CA GLU A 5 -3.04 9.06 1.97
C GLU A 5 -1.93 9.46 1.00
N ILE A 6 -0.90 8.62 0.90
CA ILE A 6 0.21 8.74 -0.05
C ILE A 6 0.36 7.41 -0.79
N MET A 7 0.41 7.44 -2.12
CA MET A 7 0.72 6.26 -2.92
C MET A 7 2.22 5.94 -2.80
N ILE A 8 2.54 4.72 -2.33
CA ILE A 8 3.92 4.22 -2.24
C ILE A 8 4.35 3.62 -3.58
N ARG A 9 3.49 2.75 -4.13
CA ARG A 9 3.81 1.98 -5.33
C ARG A 9 2.52 1.57 -6.04
N ARG A 10 2.57 1.59 -7.38
CA ARG A 10 1.60 0.88 -8.23
C ARG A 10 2.24 -0.39 -8.77
N ILE A 11 1.52 -1.49 -8.70
CA ILE A 11 1.90 -2.79 -9.26
C ILE A 11 0.84 -3.18 -10.29
N VAL A 12 1.31 -3.72 -11.41
CA VAL A 12 0.45 -4.29 -12.45
C VAL A 12 0.93 -5.71 -12.69
N TYR A 13 0.00 -6.67 -12.65
CA TYR A 13 0.29 -8.08 -12.87
C TYR A 13 -0.86 -8.74 -13.63
N SER A 14 -0.56 -9.82 -14.36
CA SER A 14 -1.54 -10.53 -15.16
C SER A 14 -1.81 -11.90 -14.53
N LEU A 15 -3.08 -12.23 -14.28
CA LEU A 15 -3.48 -13.55 -13.79
C LEU A 15 -4.26 -14.32 -14.86
N PRO A 16 -4.10 -15.66 -14.90
CA PRO A 16 -4.96 -16.50 -15.72
C PRO A 16 -6.34 -16.63 -15.07
N GLU A 17 -7.35 -16.02 -15.69
CA GLU A 17 -8.74 -16.18 -15.28
C GLU A 17 -9.47 -17.18 -16.18
N THR A 18 -10.25 -18.07 -15.54
CA THR A 18 -11.06 -19.05 -16.27
C THR A 18 -12.15 -18.36 -17.06
N LYS A 19 -12.15 -18.57 -18.38
CA LYS A 19 -13.22 -18.13 -19.27
C LYS A 19 -14.40 -19.08 -19.16
N TYR A 20 -15.61 -18.54 -19.04
CA TYR A 20 -16.83 -19.35 -19.01
C TYR A 20 -17.68 -19.08 -20.25
N LEU A 21 -18.05 -20.15 -20.96
CA LEU A 21 -19.12 -20.15 -21.94
C LEU A 21 -20.44 -20.33 -21.20
N ARG A 22 -21.45 -19.49 -21.48
CA ARG A 22 -22.78 -19.66 -20.92
C ARG A 22 -23.66 -20.40 -21.93
N VAL A 23 -24.05 -21.63 -21.60
CA VAL A 23 -24.88 -22.50 -22.45
C VAL A 23 -26.07 -22.97 -21.63
N TRP A 24 -27.31 -22.66 -22.05
CA TRP A 24 -28.53 -23.00 -21.30
C TRP A 24 -28.53 -22.56 -19.82
N GLY A 25 -27.87 -21.44 -19.50
CA GLY A 25 -27.74 -20.95 -18.12
C GLY A 25 -26.60 -21.59 -17.31
N LEU A 26 -25.98 -22.66 -17.78
CA LEU A 26 -24.79 -23.27 -17.18
C LEU A 26 -23.53 -22.50 -17.58
N ARG A 27 -22.63 -22.26 -16.61
CA ARG A 27 -21.28 -21.72 -16.82
C ARG A 27 -20.32 -22.89 -17.05
N ILE A 28 -19.89 -23.08 -18.30
CA ILE A 28 -18.95 -24.14 -18.69
C ILE A 28 -17.57 -23.50 -18.91
N PRO A 29 -16.50 -23.94 -18.23
CA PRO A 29 -15.16 -23.41 -18.47
C PRO A 29 -14.70 -23.73 -19.90
N TRP A 30 -14.27 -22.70 -20.64
CA TRP A 30 -13.94 -22.76 -22.08
C TRP A 30 -12.68 -21.95 -22.42
N GLY A 31 -11.65 -22.12 -21.61
CA GLY A 31 -10.33 -21.52 -21.82
C GLY A 31 -9.89 -20.59 -20.69
N VAL A 32 -8.76 -19.92 -20.93
CA VAL A 32 -8.13 -19.00 -19.98
C VAL A 32 -7.92 -17.66 -20.69
N ASN A 33 -8.25 -16.57 -20.01
CA ASN A 33 -7.87 -15.22 -20.41
C ASN A 33 -6.81 -14.70 -19.43
N TRP A 34 -5.81 -14.00 -19.95
CA TRP A 34 -4.90 -13.22 -19.13
C TRP A 34 -5.55 -11.88 -18.83
N VAL A 35 -5.79 -11.59 -17.56
CA VAL A 35 -6.44 -10.37 -17.09
C VAL A 35 -5.43 -9.56 -16.29
N ASP A 36 -5.26 -8.31 -16.68
CA ASP A 36 -4.36 -7.39 -15.99
C ASP A 36 -5.05 -6.80 -14.77
N HIS A 37 -4.46 -7.04 -13.61
CA HIS A 37 -4.85 -6.44 -12.34
C HIS A 37 -3.93 -5.27 -12.03
N ARG A 38 -4.52 -4.17 -11.57
CA ARG A 38 -3.79 -2.99 -11.11
C ARG A 38 -4.03 -2.83 -9.63
N VAL A 39 -2.94 -2.77 -8.88
CA VAL A 39 -2.97 -2.71 -7.43
C VAL A 39 -2.11 -1.56 -6.97
N GLY A 40 -2.72 -0.63 -6.22
CA GLY A 40 -2.00 0.44 -5.55
C GLY A 40 -1.72 0.09 -4.10
N ILE A 41 -0.48 0.30 -3.67
CA ILE A 41 -0.04 0.20 -2.27
C ILE A 41 0.05 1.62 -1.72
N TYR A 42 -0.69 1.89 -0.66
CA TYR A 42 -0.88 3.21 -0.08
C TYR A 42 -0.44 3.24 1.39
N ALA A 43 0.17 4.34 1.80
CA ALA A 43 0.34 4.73 3.19
C ALA A 43 -0.82 5.63 3.60
N GLY A 44 -1.68 5.17 4.49
CA GLY A 44 -2.72 5.99 5.11
C GLY A 44 -2.28 6.45 6.49
N PHE A 45 -2.52 7.72 6.83
CA PHE A 45 -2.25 8.24 8.16
C PHE A 45 -3.37 9.13 8.68
N ASP A 46 -3.53 9.10 10.00
CA ASP A 46 -4.51 9.87 10.75
C ASP A 46 -3.80 10.87 11.66
N TYR A 47 -4.38 12.07 11.81
CA TYR A 47 -3.87 13.13 12.67
C TYR A 47 -5.02 14.01 13.20
N PRO A 48 -4.89 14.61 14.39
CA PRO A 48 -5.88 15.54 14.93
C PRO A 48 -5.90 16.86 14.13
N SER A 49 -6.88 17.72 14.38
CA SER A 49 -6.86 19.08 13.84
C SER A 49 -5.63 19.83 14.35
N VAL A 50 -4.73 20.19 13.45
CA VAL A 50 -3.44 20.86 13.74
C VAL A 50 -3.29 22.12 12.88
N THR A 51 -2.28 22.94 13.19
CA THR A 51 -1.90 24.08 12.34
C THR A 51 -1.35 23.58 11.00
N PRO A 52 -1.40 24.39 9.92
CA PRO A 52 -0.85 24.02 8.62
C PRO A 52 0.64 23.67 8.65
N GLU A 53 1.42 24.32 9.52
CA GLU A 53 2.85 24.03 9.71
C GLU A 53 3.08 22.62 10.29
N ASN A 54 2.31 22.26 11.31
CA ASN A 54 2.37 20.93 11.92
C ASN A 54 1.85 19.86 10.96
N GLN A 55 0.82 20.18 10.17
CA GLN A 55 0.34 19.30 9.12
C GLN A 55 1.44 19.03 8.09
N ALA A 56 2.15 20.06 7.62
CA ALA A 56 3.25 19.89 6.67
C ALA A 56 4.35 18.94 7.21
N LEU A 57 4.72 19.06 8.49
CA LEU A 57 5.69 18.15 9.13
C LEU A 57 5.20 16.69 9.14
N ILE A 58 3.91 16.46 9.44
CA ILE A 58 3.34 15.10 9.44
C ILE A 58 3.39 14.52 8.02
N TYR A 59 3.04 15.30 7.00
CA TYR A 59 3.13 14.87 5.60
C TYR A 59 4.55 14.59 5.14
N GLU A 60 5.51 15.43 5.55
CA GLU A 60 6.93 15.22 5.25
C GLU A 60 7.42 13.90 5.85
N CYS A 61 7.11 13.64 7.13
CA CYS A 61 7.43 12.37 7.78
C CYS A 61 6.75 11.17 7.12
N ALA A 62 5.48 11.31 6.73
CA ALA A 62 4.75 10.26 6.02
C ALA A 62 5.35 9.98 4.64
N SER A 63 5.79 11.01 3.92
CA SER A 63 6.46 10.87 2.62
C SER A 63 7.81 10.16 2.75
N LEU A 64 8.63 10.55 3.74
CA LEU A 64 9.90 9.88 4.03
C LEU A 64 9.70 8.40 4.39
N ALA A 65 8.70 8.11 5.22
CA ALA A 65 8.33 6.74 5.57
C ALA A 65 7.83 5.93 4.36
N GLY A 66 7.02 6.54 3.50
CA GLY A 66 6.56 5.93 2.25
C GLY A 66 7.73 5.56 1.33
N LEU A 67 8.73 6.43 1.19
CA LEU A 67 9.94 6.14 0.40
C LEU A 67 10.75 4.97 1.00
N ALA A 68 10.90 4.92 2.32
CA ALA A 68 11.60 3.83 2.99
C ALA A 68 10.88 2.48 2.80
N ALA A 69 9.55 2.50 2.75
CA ALA A 69 8.71 1.32 2.54
C ALA A 69 8.76 0.74 1.11
N VAL A 70 9.37 1.45 0.14
CA VAL A 70 9.52 0.94 -1.24
C VAL A 70 10.49 -0.23 -1.31
N ALA A 71 11.59 -0.17 -0.57
CA ALA A 71 12.63 -1.20 -0.59
C ALA A 71 12.13 -2.62 -0.25
N PRO A 72 11.37 -2.86 0.84
CA PRO A 72 10.84 -4.18 1.15
C PRO A 72 9.85 -4.69 0.09
N LEU A 73 9.18 -3.81 -0.65
CA LEU A 73 8.27 -4.17 -1.75
C LEU A 73 9.00 -4.57 -3.04
N ALA A 74 10.32 -4.38 -3.14
CA ALA A 74 11.07 -4.68 -4.36
C ALA A 74 10.98 -6.18 -4.75
N LYS A 75 10.97 -7.08 -3.77
CA LYS A 75 10.79 -8.52 -4.00
C LYS A 75 9.41 -8.85 -4.56
N ALA A 76 8.36 -8.22 -4.01
CA ALA A 76 7.00 -8.35 -4.51
C ALA A 76 6.91 -7.89 -5.97
N VAL A 77 7.48 -6.71 -6.29
CA VAL A 77 7.52 -6.18 -7.66
C VAL A 77 8.23 -7.13 -8.63
N ALA A 78 9.34 -7.75 -8.21
CA ALA A 78 10.06 -8.72 -9.04
C ALA A 78 9.23 -9.98 -9.29
N ALA A 79 8.58 -10.54 -8.25
CA ALA A 79 7.69 -11.68 -8.38
C ALA A 79 6.48 -11.36 -9.29
N CYS A 80 5.99 -10.12 -9.26
CA CYS A 80 4.88 -9.70 -10.12
C CYS A 80 5.19 -9.71 -11.62
N GLN A 81 6.45 -9.79 -12.03
CA GLN A 81 6.83 -9.99 -13.42
C GLN A 81 6.48 -11.40 -13.94
N SER A 82 6.38 -12.40 -13.06
CA SER A 82 5.94 -13.76 -13.41
C SER A 82 4.40 -13.92 -13.40
N GLY A 83 3.68 -12.91 -12.89
CA GLY A 83 2.22 -12.83 -12.86
C GLY A 83 1.58 -13.61 -11.72
N VAL A 84 1.76 -14.93 -11.69
CA VAL A 84 0.98 -15.84 -10.82
C VAL A 84 1.33 -15.72 -9.34
N GLU A 85 2.60 -15.47 -9.02
CA GLU A 85 3.07 -15.35 -7.62
C GLU A 85 2.89 -13.94 -7.04
N CYS A 86 2.37 -13.01 -7.83
CA CYS A 86 2.29 -11.60 -7.45
C CYS A 86 1.46 -11.35 -6.18
N PRO A 87 0.23 -11.88 -6.04
CA PRO A 87 -0.61 -11.58 -4.88
C PRO A 87 0.03 -12.07 -3.58
N ASP A 88 0.61 -13.27 -3.59
CA ASP A 88 1.27 -13.88 -2.43
C ASP A 88 2.54 -13.10 -2.07
N ALA A 89 3.36 -12.74 -3.05
CA ALA A 89 4.57 -11.96 -2.81
C ALA A 89 4.28 -10.55 -2.29
N ILE A 90 3.17 -9.93 -2.72
CA ILE A 90 2.69 -8.67 -2.16
C ILE A 90 2.26 -8.87 -0.71
N ALA A 91 1.46 -9.90 -0.41
CA ALA A 91 1.00 -10.21 0.94
C ALA A 91 2.17 -10.45 1.92
N ASP A 92 3.22 -11.13 1.45
CA ASP A 92 4.43 -11.39 2.24
C ASP A 92 5.31 -10.14 2.42
N GLY A 93 5.35 -9.24 1.43
CA GLY A 93 6.13 -8.01 1.49
C GLY A 93 5.50 -6.92 2.36
N LEU A 94 4.17 -6.94 2.51
CA LEU A 94 3.41 -5.92 3.24
C LEU A 94 3.82 -5.76 4.70
N PRO A 95 3.95 -6.81 5.53
CA PRO A 95 4.34 -6.66 6.94
C PRO A 95 5.71 -6.00 7.10
N ALA A 96 6.68 -6.34 6.24
CA ALA A 96 8.00 -5.72 6.28
C ALA A 96 7.94 -4.25 5.86
N ALA A 97 7.14 -3.92 4.84
CA ALA A 97 6.89 -2.55 4.41
C ALA A 97 6.21 -1.73 5.50
N ASP A 98 5.17 -2.26 6.16
CA ASP A 98 4.43 -1.58 7.22
C ASP A 98 5.32 -1.33 8.45
N SER A 99 6.13 -2.32 8.82
CA SER A 99 7.07 -2.17 9.93
C SER A 99 8.10 -1.05 9.67
N ILE A 100 8.72 -1.03 8.48
CA ILE A 100 9.70 0.01 8.10
C ILE A 100 9.04 1.38 8.02
N LEU A 101 7.83 1.43 7.46
CA LEU A 101 7.04 2.64 7.36
C LEU A 101 6.72 3.22 8.74
N ARG A 102 6.16 2.41 9.65
CA ARG A 102 5.84 2.83 11.02
C ARG A 102 7.10 3.30 11.76
N GLU A 103 8.19 2.54 11.69
CA GLU A 103 9.44 2.89 12.37
C GLU A 103 10.01 4.23 11.86
N THR A 104 10.05 4.42 10.53
CA THR A 104 10.58 5.64 9.92
C THR A 104 9.68 6.85 10.25
N PHE A 105 8.36 6.66 10.19
CA PHE A 105 7.39 7.70 10.50
C PHE A 105 7.51 8.13 11.97
N PHE A 106 7.45 7.20 12.92
CA PHE A 106 7.50 7.55 14.34
C PHE A 106 8.85 8.15 14.74
N LYS A 107 9.97 7.69 14.18
CA LYS A 107 11.28 8.34 14.40
C LYS A 107 11.29 9.80 13.92
N CYS A 108 10.70 10.08 12.76
CA CYS A 108 10.58 11.43 12.22
C CYS A 108 9.64 12.30 13.07
N ILE A 109 8.50 11.75 13.52
CA ILE A 109 7.58 12.44 14.41
C ILE A 109 8.23 12.73 15.77
N GLU A 110 8.99 11.79 16.33
CA GLU A 110 9.69 12.00 17.60
C GLU A 110 10.71 13.13 17.51
N SER A 111 11.50 13.20 16.44
CA SER A 111 12.48 14.25 16.21
C SER A 111 11.87 15.58 15.73
N SER A 112 10.62 15.58 15.30
CA SER A 112 9.91 16.78 14.87
C SER A 112 9.57 17.71 16.04
N GLY A 113 9.37 19.00 15.73
CA GLY A 113 8.89 20.03 16.65
C GLY A 113 7.41 19.91 17.04
N LEU A 114 6.74 18.79 16.75
CA LEU A 114 5.32 18.62 17.03
C LEU A 114 5.02 18.63 18.55
N PRO A 115 3.86 19.15 18.97
CA PRO A 115 3.38 19.01 20.34
C PRO A 115 3.16 17.55 20.75
N ASN A 116 3.44 17.21 22.01
CA ASN A 116 3.34 15.84 22.52
C ASN A 116 1.91 15.26 22.47
N ASP A 117 0.89 16.10 22.59
CA ASP A 117 -0.51 15.72 22.43
C ASP A 117 -0.85 15.31 21.00
N VAL A 118 -0.21 15.94 20.00
CA VAL A 118 -0.33 15.56 18.59
C VAL A 118 0.41 14.25 18.33
N LYS A 119 1.65 14.10 18.82
CA LYS A 119 2.47 12.90 18.62
C LYS A 119 1.78 11.60 19.06
N LYS A 120 0.97 11.66 20.13
CA LYS A 120 0.23 10.49 20.65
C LYS A 120 -1.03 10.14 19.86
N ARG A 121 -1.49 11.04 18.99
CA ARG A 121 -2.74 10.92 18.23
C ARG A 121 -2.51 10.71 16.74
N VAL A 122 -1.25 10.63 16.30
CA VAL A 122 -0.91 10.26 14.93
C VAL A 122 -0.73 8.75 14.84
N ASP A 123 -1.22 8.16 13.76
CA ASP A 123 -0.96 6.78 13.39
C ASP A 123 -0.82 6.68 11.88
N ILE A 124 -0.12 5.65 11.42
CA ILE A 124 0.14 5.39 10.01
C ILE A 124 0.08 3.89 9.74
N GLY A 125 -0.36 3.50 8.55
CA GLY A 125 -0.32 2.11 8.13
C GLY A 125 -0.37 1.96 6.61
N ILE A 126 0.02 0.78 6.14
CA ILE A 126 -0.06 0.41 4.74
C ILE A 126 -1.37 -0.34 4.47
N TYR A 127 -1.98 -0.03 3.33
CA TYR A 127 -3.10 -0.80 2.82
C TYR A 127 -3.04 -0.91 1.28
N ILE A 128 -3.79 -1.87 0.75
CA ILE A 128 -3.88 -2.15 -0.67
C ILE A 128 -5.25 -1.71 -1.21
N ARG A 129 -5.28 -1.17 -2.43
CA ARG A 129 -6.50 -0.85 -3.16
C ARG A 129 -6.37 -1.32 -4.61
N ASP A 130 -7.38 -2.04 -5.09
CA ASP A 130 -7.53 -2.38 -6.51
C ASP A 130 -7.92 -1.12 -7.30
N GLU A 131 -7.34 -0.92 -8.49
CA GLU A 131 -7.54 0.25 -9.37
C GLU A 131 -8.23 -0.08 -10.69
#